data_AF-A0A8J7X401-F1
#
_entry.id   AF-A0A8J7X401-F1
#
_cell.length_a   1.000
_cell.length_b   1.000
_cell.length_c   1.000
_cell.angle_alpha   90.00
_cell.angle_beta   90.00
_cell.angle_gamma   90.00
#
_symmetry.space_group_name_H-M   'P 1'
#
loop_
_entity.id
_entity.type
_entity.pdbx_description
1 polymer ?
#
loop_
_entity_poly.entity_id
_entity_poly.type
_entity_poly.pdbx_seq_one_letter_code
_entity_poly.pdbx_strand_id
1 'polypeptide(L)'
;MKPKTPRNKGRSDGASKFFRRRKFCKFTAEGITEVDYKDLNTLRQYLTETGKIVPARITGTKSKYQRQLASAVKRARFLALLPYSDSHRN
;
A
#
# COMPACT_ATOMS: atom_id res chain seq x y z
N MET A 1 38.32 2.86 -1.57
CA MET A 1 36.96 2.26 -1.47
C MET A 1 36.18 2.66 -2.73
N LYS A 2 35.74 1.72 -3.57
CA LYS A 2 35.01 2.03 -4.82
C LYS A 2 33.52 2.30 -4.52
N PRO A 3 32.91 3.39 -5.02
CA PRO A 3 31.48 3.63 -4.84
C PRO A 3 30.66 2.61 -5.64
N LYS A 4 29.62 2.03 -5.02
CA LYS A 4 28.69 1.10 -5.66
C LYS A 4 27.88 1.87 -6.70
N THR A 5 28.10 1.59 -7.99
CA THR A 5 27.32 2.12 -9.11
C THR A 5 25.86 1.67 -9.00
N PRO A 6 24.88 2.50 -9.43
CA PRO A 6 23.48 2.10 -9.40
C PRO A 6 23.23 0.99 -10.43
N ARG A 7 22.61 -0.09 -9.96
CA ARG A 7 22.26 -1.27 -10.77
C ARG A 7 21.13 -0.91 -11.74
N ASN A 8 21.48 -0.43 -12.93
CA ASN A 8 20.55 -0.20 -14.03
C ASN A 8 20.08 -1.57 -14.57
N LYS A 9 18.85 -1.97 -14.26
CA LYS A 9 18.18 -3.12 -14.91
C LYS A 9 17.19 -2.58 -15.94
N GLY A 10 17.72 -2.27 -17.13
CA GLY A 10 16.92 -2.30 -18.35
C GLY A 10 16.59 -3.76 -18.69
N ARG A 11 15.31 -4.08 -18.79
CA ARG A 11 14.82 -5.19 -19.60
C ARG A 11 13.66 -4.65 -20.42
N SER A 12 13.94 -4.46 -21.69
CA SER A 12 13.03 -4.10 -22.76
C SER A 12 12.57 -5.39 -23.43
N ASP A 13 11.28 -5.73 -23.35
CA ASP A 13 10.66 -6.73 -24.24
C ASP A 13 9.16 -6.42 -24.40
N GLY A 14 8.75 -6.08 -25.63
CA GLY A 14 7.36 -6.16 -26.10
C GLY A 14 6.48 -4.91 -25.95
N ALA A 15 6.42 -4.08 -27.00
CA ALA A 15 5.43 -3.01 -27.12
C ALA A 15 4.05 -3.54 -27.57
N SER A 16 3.01 -2.80 -27.16
CA SER A 16 1.54 -2.96 -27.38
C SER A 16 0.84 -3.84 -26.31
N LYS A 17 -0.22 -3.42 -25.60
CA LYS A 17 -1.27 -2.44 -25.91
C LYS A 17 -1.96 -1.86 -24.66
N PHE A 18 -1.26 -1.72 -23.52
CA PHE A 18 -1.75 -0.91 -22.39
C PHE A 18 -0.56 -0.29 -21.66
N PHE A 19 -0.28 0.99 -21.92
CA PHE A 19 0.65 1.78 -21.09
C PHE A 19 0.04 1.93 -19.69
N ARG A 20 0.14 0.88 -18.86
CA ARG A 20 -0.20 0.98 -17.45
C ARG A 20 0.84 1.88 -16.82
N ARG A 21 0.46 3.14 -16.60
CA ARG A 21 1.26 4.13 -15.88
C ARG A 21 1.85 3.45 -14.64
N ARG A 22 3.18 3.49 -14.51
CA ARG A 22 3.88 2.93 -13.35
C ARG A 22 3.29 3.56 -12.09
N LYS A 23 2.70 2.72 -11.24
CA LYS A 23 2.13 3.17 -9.96
C LYS A 23 3.28 3.47 -9.02
N PHE A 24 3.21 4.61 -8.35
CA PHE A 24 4.19 5.01 -7.33
C PHE A 24 3.59 4.79 -5.94
N CYS A 25 4.48 4.55 -4.97
CA CYS A 25 4.07 4.38 -3.59
C CYS A 25 3.90 5.76 -2.93
N LYS A 26 2.66 6.12 -2.57
CA LYS A 26 2.34 7.39 -1.89
C LYS A 26 3.16 7.60 -0.62
N PHE A 27 3.25 6.59 0.26
CA PHE A 27 4.05 6.65 1.49
C PHE A 27 5.53 7.01 1.25
N THR A 28 6.12 6.56 0.14
CA THR A 28 7.51 6.95 -0.19
C THR A 28 7.57 8.39 -0.69
N ALA A 29 6.58 8.83 -1.48
CA ALA A 29 6.55 10.19 -2.02
C ALA A 29 6.31 11.23 -0.93
N GLU A 30 5.48 10.90 0.07
CA GLU A 30 5.17 11.75 1.22
C GLU A 30 6.23 11.66 2.34
N GLY A 31 7.26 10.82 2.19
CA GLY A 31 8.33 10.69 3.18
C GLY A 31 7.90 10.01 4.48
N ILE A 32 6.78 9.29 4.49
CA ILE A 32 6.25 8.63 5.68
C ILE A 32 7.15 7.44 6.06
N THR A 33 7.53 7.39 7.34
CA THR A 33 8.41 6.34 7.90
C THR A 33 7.61 5.14 8.42
N GLU A 34 6.46 5.40 9.06
CA GLU A 34 5.60 4.41 9.67
C GLU A 34 4.12 4.73 9.44
N VAL A 35 3.29 3.69 9.32
CA VAL A 35 1.83 3.80 9.17
C VAL A 35 1.20 3.45 10.52
N ASP A 36 0.61 4.45 11.20
CA ASP A 36 -0.07 4.24 12.48
C ASP A 36 -1.48 3.65 12.27
N TYR A 37 -1.96 2.87 13.24
CA TYR A 37 -3.32 2.33 13.25
C TYR A 37 -4.38 3.39 13.58
N LYS A 38 -3.96 4.54 14.13
CA LYS A 38 -4.84 5.65 14.52
C LYS A 38 -5.26 6.52 13.32
N ASP A 39 -4.51 6.48 12.22
CA ASP A 39 -4.78 7.27 11.02
C ASP A 39 -5.88 6.64 10.15
N LEU A 40 -7.12 6.66 10.65
CA LEU A 40 -8.26 6.00 10.01
C LEU A 40 -8.51 6.50 8.59
N ASN A 41 -8.27 7.79 8.33
CA ASN A 41 -8.45 8.38 7.00
C ASN A 41 -7.50 7.75 5.98
N THR A 42 -6.25 7.53 6.37
CA THR A 42 -5.25 6.87 5.52
C THR A 42 -5.63 5.40 5.34
N LEU A 43 -5.92 4.69 6.43
CA LEU A 43 -6.23 3.26 6.38
C LEU A 43 -7.47 2.94 5.53
N ARG A 44 -8.53 3.77 5.62
CA ARG A 44 -9.76 3.59 4.81
C ARG A 44 -9.49 3.64 3.31
N GLN A 45 -8.54 4.44 2.84
CA GLN A 45 -8.16 4.48 1.42
C GLN A 45 -7.52 3.17 0.92
N TYR A 46 -7.03 2.33 1.83
CA TYR A 46 -6.42 1.03 1.52
C TYR A 46 -7.35 -0.14 1.83
N LEU A 47 -8.63 0.12 2.12
CA LEU A 47 -9.67 -0.88 2.26
C LEU A 47 -10.61 -0.86 1.05
N THR A 48 -11.18 -2.02 0.74
CA THR A 48 -12.33 -2.14 -0.17
C THR A 48 -13.61 -1.73 0.57
N GLU A 49 -14.68 -1.52 -0.19
CA GLU A 49 -16.02 -1.25 0.36
C GLU A 49 -16.47 -2.36 1.34
N THR A 50 -16.13 -3.60 1.04
CA THR A 50 -16.36 -4.78 1.88
C THR A 50 -15.43 -4.88 3.11
N GLY A 51 -14.57 -3.90 3.34
CA GLY A 51 -13.61 -3.90 4.44
C GLY A 51 -12.44 -4.86 4.26
N LYS A 52 -12.11 -5.34 3.05
CA LYS A 52 -10.88 -6.14 2.79
C LYS A 52 -9.70 -5.23 2.49
N ILE A 53 -8.47 -5.66 2.80
CA ILE A 53 -7.26 -4.89 2.50
C ILE A 53 -6.99 -4.94 0.99
N VAL A 54 -6.83 -3.77 0.36
CA VAL A 54 -6.52 -3.67 -1.07
C VAL A 54 -5.10 -4.20 -1.35
N PRO A 55 -4.92 -5.11 -2.33
CA PRO A 55 -3.61 -5.64 -2.68
C PRO A 55 -2.65 -4.58 -3.23
N ALA A 56 -1.35 -4.73 -2.94
CA ALA A 56 -0.29 -3.80 -3.38
C ALA A 56 -0.21 -3.60 -4.91
N ARG A 57 -0.61 -4.60 -5.72
CA ARG A 57 -0.67 -4.47 -7.19
C ARG A 57 -1.68 -3.42 -7.67
N ILE A 58 -2.69 -3.13 -6.86
CA ILE A 58 -3.72 -2.14 -7.18
C ILE A 58 -3.27 -0.76 -6.72
N THR A 59 -2.71 -0.64 -5.51
CA THR A 59 -2.34 0.65 -4.93
C THR A 59 -0.92 1.13 -5.28
N GLY A 60 -0.02 0.23 -5.69
CA GLY A 60 1.39 0.56 -5.95
C GLY A 60 2.24 0.75 -4.69
N THR A 61 1.76 0.30 -3.52
CA THR A 61 2.51 0.36 -2.26
C THR A 61 3.72 -0.58 -2.29
N LYS A 62 4.86 -0.13 -1.77
CA LYS A 62 6.02 -1.02 -1.59
C LYS A 62 5.70 -2.09 -0.54
N SER A 63 6.35 -3.24 -0.65
CA SER A 63 6.15 -4.39 0.24
C SER A 63 6.36 -4.07 1.72
N LYS A 64 7.33 -3.20 2.06
CA LYS A 64 7.55 -2.71 3.43
C LYS A 64 6.31 -2.02 4.00
N TYR A 65 5.79 -1.03 3.28
CA TYR A 65 4.60 -0.29 3.70
C TYR A 65 3.34 -1.15 3.67
N GLN A 66 3.22 -2.08 2.71
CA GLN A 66 2.07 -3.00 2.69
C GLN A 66 2.00 -3.87 3.94
N ARG A 67 3.15 -4.35 4.46
CA ARG A 67 3.18 -5.10 5.73
C ARG A 67 2.79 -4.23 6.92
N GLN A 68 3.30 -2.99 6.98
CA GLN A 68 2.93 -2.03 8.02
C GLN A 68 1.43 -1.71 7.98
N LEU A 69 0.88 -1.43 6.79
CA LEU A 69 -0.55 -1.24 6.54
C LEU A 69 -1.37 -2.42 7.05
N ALA A 70 -0.98 -3.65 6.71
CA ALA A 70 -1.70 -4.84 7.15
C ALA A 70 -1.71 -4.97 8.68
N SER A 71 -0.58 -4.72 9.35
CA SER A 71 -0.50 -4.71 10.81
C SER A 71 -1.31 -3.59 11.44
N ALA A 72 -1.28 -2.38 10.86
CA ALA A 72 -2.04 -1.22 11.32
C ALA A 72 -3.55 -1.45 11.20
N VAL A 73 -4.03 -1.94 10.04
CA VAL A 73 -5.44 -2.29 9.82
C VAL A 73 -5.90 -3.36 10.81
N LYS A 74 -5.10 -4.42 11.04
CA LYS A 74 -5.46 -5.48 12.00
C LYS A 74 -5.59 -4.94 13.43
N ARG A 75 -4.66 -4.07 13.86
CA ARG A 75 -4.73 -3.39 15.16
C ARG A 75 -5.97 -2.51 15.28
N ALA A 76 -6.25 -1.68 14.26
CA ALA A 76 -7.43 -0.82 14.24
C ALA A 76 -8.74 -1.61 14.31
N ARG A 77 -8.83 -2.78 13.65
CA ARG A 77 -9.99 -3.66 13.74
C ARG A 77 -10.18 -4.28 15.11
N PHE A 78 -9.08 -4.71 15.74
CA PHE A 78 -9.12 -5.27 17.10
C PHE A 78 -9.61 -4.24 18.13
N LEU A 79 -9.32 -2.95 17.91
CA LEU A 79 -9.79 -1.84 18.72
C LEU A 79 -11.15 -1.27 18.29
N ALA A 80 -11.87 -1.97 17.40
CA ALA A 80 -13.16 -1.53 16.85
C ALA A 80 -13.17 -0.16 16.12
N LEU A 81 -12.00 0.33 15.69
CA LEU A 81 -11.89 1.59 14.92
C LEU A 81 -12.23 1.41 13.44
N LEU A 82 -12.08 0.19 12.93
CA LEU A 82 -12.42 -0.20 11.55
C LEU A 82 -13.24 -1.49 11.56
N PRO A 83 -14.26 -1.61 10.69
CA PRO A 83 -15.06 -2.82 10.59
C PRO A 83 -14.28 -3.97 9.92
N TYR A 84 -14.69 -5.20 10.23
CA TYR A 84 -14.19 -6.41 9.56
C TYR A 84 -14.91 -6.70 8.24
N SER A 85 -16.18 -6.33 8.14
CA SER A 85 -17.04 -6.50 6.98
C SER A 85 -18.01 -5.32 6.83
N ASP A 86 -18.55 -5.17 5.63
CA ASP A 86 -19.66 -4.27 5.29
C ASP A 86 -20.97 -4.60 6.03
N SER A 87 -21.13 -5.85 6.48
CA SER A 87 -22.30 -6.25 7.29
C SER A 87 -22.27 -5.68 8.72
N HIS A 88 -21.14 -5.14 9.16
CA HIS A 88 -21.03 -4.45 10.44
C HIS A 88 -21.72 -3.08 10.34
N ARG A 89 -23.05 -3.06 10.45
CA ARG A 89 -23.82 -1.83 10.59
C ARG A 89 -23.48 -1.19 11.94
N ASN A 90 -22.94 0.03 11.87
CA ASN A 90 -22.92 0.96 13.00
C ASN A 90 -24.31 1.57 13.20
#